data_AF-A0A7X8WS87-F1
#
_entry.id   AF-A0A7X8WS87-F1
#
_cell.length_a   1.000
_cell.length_b   1.000
_cell.length_c   1.000
_cell.angle_alpha   90.00
_cell.angle_beta   90.00
_cell.angle_gamma   90.00
#
_symmetry.space_group_name_H-M   'P 1'
#
loop_
_entity.id
_entity.type
_entity.pdbx_description
1 polymer ?
#
loop_
_entity_poly.entity_id
_entity_poly.type
_entity_poly.pdbx_seq_one_letter_code
_entity_poly.pdbx_strand_id
1 'polypeptide(L)' 'MGRGRQKAKATRQARDMKYFSPATDLAALERELSANKPNKDEHDEYSEHAEKYDPYEDGFGEDSSHS' A
#
# COMPACT_ATOMS: atom_id res chain seq x y z
N MET A 1 -15.86 -26.90 -37.89
CA MET A 1 -15.30 -25.53 -37.99
C MET A 1 -15.65 -24.63 -36.78
N GLY A 2 -15.67 -25.14 -35.53
CA GLY A 2 -16.09 -24.36 -34.35
C GLY A 2 -14.99 -23.99 -33.34
N ARG A 3 -13.79 -24.56 -33.49
CA ARG A 3 -12.70 -24.44 -32.50
C ARG A 3 -12.12 -23.02 -32.40
N GLY A 4 -12.06 -22.27 -33.51
CA GLY A 4 -11.54 -20.90 -33.51
C GLY A 4 -12.38 -19.93 -32.67
N ARG A 5 -13.71 -20.08 -32.69
CA ARG A 5 -14.62 -19.27 -31.87
C ARG A 5 -14.49 -19.58 -30.39
N GLN A 6 -14.34 -20.87 -30.04
CA GLN A 6 -14.09 -21.29 -28.66
C GLN A 6 -12.76 -20.75 -28.15
N LYS A 7 -11.69 -20.84 -28.94
CA LYS A 7 -10.37 -20.28 -28.59
C LYS A 7 -10.44 -18.77 -28.38
N ALA A 8 -11.11 -18.05 -29.28
CA ALA A 8 -11.29 -16.60 -29.13
C ALA A 8 -12.05 -16.23 -27.84
N LYS A 9 -13.14 -16.95 -27.51
CA LYS A 9 -13.88 -16.74 -26.26
C LYS A 9 -13.02 -17.01 -25.02
N ALA A 10 -12.25 -18.11 -25.02
CA ALA A 10 -11.38 -18.47 -23.91
C ALA A 10 -10.26 -17.42 -23.70
N THR A 11 -9.62 -16.95 -24.78
CA THR A 11 -8.60 -15.90 -24.68
C THR A 11 -9.18 -14.59 -24.15
N ARG A 12 -10.39 -14.21 -24.55
CA ARG A 12 -11.06 -13.02 -24.01
C ARG A 12 -11.32 -13.17 -22.51
N GLN A 13 -11.94 -14.28 -22.09
CA GLN A 13 -12.18 -14.54 -20.66
C GLN A 13 -10.88 -14.56 -19.85
N ALA A 14 -9.82 -15.17 -20.35
CA ALA A 14 -8.53 -15.21 -19.66
C ALA A 14 -7.92 -13.80 -19.51
N ARG A 15 -8.06 -12.93 -20.51
CA ARG A 15 -7.63 -11.53 -20.40
C ARG A 15 -8.47 -10.77 -19.40
N ASP A 16 -9.78 -10.95 -19.44
CA ASP A 16 -10.67 -10.34 -18.46
C ASP A 16 -10.24 -10.77 -17.06
N MET A 17 -10.02 -12.07 -16.80
CA MET A 17 -9.54 -12.55 -15.49
C MET A 17 -8.14 -12.03 -15.10
N LYS A 18 -7.20 -11.95 -16.05
CA LYS A 18 -5.82 -11.52 -15.77
C LYS A 18 -5.70 -10.03 -15.47
N TYR A 19 -6.50 -9.22 -16.16
CA TYR A 19 -6.45 -7.76 -16.09
C TYR A 19 -7.67 -7.17 -15.36
N PHE A 20 -8.49 -8.01 -14.73
CA PHE A 20 -9.58 -7.57 -13.87
C PHE A 20 -9.00 -6.97 -12.60
N SER A 21 -9.11 -5.65 -12.48
CA SER A 21 -9.06 -4.97 -11.20
C SER A 21 -10.50 -4.74 -10.76
N PRO A 22 -10.96 -5.31 -9.62
CA PRO A 22 -12.24 -4.95 -9.07
C PRO A 22 -12.28 -3.44 -8.77
N ALA A 23 -13.45 -2.83 -8.93
CA ALA A 23 -13.64 -1.46 -8.47
C ALA A 23 -13.60 -1.46 -6.94
N THR A 24 -12.77 -0.57 -6.37
CA THR A 24 -12.69 -0.38 -4.93
C THR A 24 -13.75 0.63 -4.50
N ASP A 25 -14.61 0.26 -3.55
CA ASP A 25 -15.53 1.20 -2.92
C ASP A 25 -14.76 2.10 -1.93
N LEU A 26 -14.35 3.27 -2.40
CA LEU A 26 -13.58 4.23 -1.62
C LEU A 26 -14.40 4.77 -0.42
N ALA A 27 -15.72 4.88 -0.55
CA ALA A 27 -16.57 5.41 0.51
C ALA A 27 -16.71 4.42 1.68
N ALA A 28 -16.76 3.12 1.38
CA ALA A 28 -16.71 2.08 2.40
C ALA A 28 -15.34 2.07 3.12
N LEU A 29 -14.24 2.16 2.36
CA LEU A 29 -12.88 2.19 2.90
C LEU A 29 -12.65 3.40 3.83
N GLU A 30 -13.06 4.60 3.41
CA GLU A 30 -12.97 5.80 4.24
C GLU A 30 -13.72 5.65 5.55
N ARG A 31 -14.91 5.03 5.52
CA ARG A 31 -15.70 4.77 6.72
C ARG A 31 -14.95 3.85 7.68
N GLU A 32 -14.38 2.75 7.20
CA GLU A 32 -13.61 1.81 8.02
C GLU A 32 -12.38 2.49 8.65
N LEU A 33 -11.61 3.24 7.85
CA LEU A 33 -10.45 4.00 8.34
C LEU A 33 -10.84 5.07 9.36
N SER A 34 -11.95 5.76 9.14
CA SER A 34 -12.43 6.79 10.06
C SER A 34 -12.98 6.20 11.37
N ALA A 35 -13.56 4.99 11.31
CA ALA A 35 -14.09 4.28 12.46
C ALA A 35 -12.99 3.67 13.34
N ASN A 36 -11.87 3.28 12.72
CA ASN A 36 -10.75 2.66 13.38
C ASN A 36 -9.60 3.65 13.66
N LYS A 37 -9.91 4.93 13.84
CA LYS A 37 -8.90 5.93 14.19
C LYS A 37 -8.23 5.49 15.50
N PRO A 38 -6.92 5.21 15.49
CA PRO A 38 -6.19 4.90 16.71
C PRO A 38 -6.40 6.04 17.70
N ASN A 39 -6.73 5.70 18.95
CA ASN A 39 -6.65 6.68 20.02
C ASN A 39 -5.22 7.23 20.04
N LYS A 40 -5.06 8.50 20.38
CA LYS A 40 -3.81 9.26 20.26
C LYS A 40 -2.59 8.54 20.88
N ASP A 41 -2.83 7.61 21.81
CA ASP A 41 -1.84 6.79 22.49
C ASP A 41 -1.13 5.75 21.59
N GLU A 42 -1.75 5.26 20.51
CA GLU A 42 -1.10 4.28 19.59
C GLU A 42 -0.17 4.94 18.55
N HIS A 43 -0.28 6.26 18.38
CA HIS A 43 0.59 7.01 17.47
C HIS A 43 2.02 7.17 18.01
N ASP A 44 2.17 7.15 19.33
CA ASP A 44 3.47 7.34 20.00
C ASP A 44 4.40 6.15 19.71
N GLU A 45 3.90 4.90 19.79
CA GLU A 45 4.68 3.69 19.48
C GLU A 45 5.18 3.66 18.01
N TYR A 46 4.36 4.15 17.09
CA TYR A 46 4.70 4.20 15.67
C TYR A 46 5.75 5.28 15.37
N SER A 47 5.67 6.43 16.07
CA SER A 47 6.67 7.50 15.96
C SER A 47 8.03 7.04 16.44
N GLU A 48 8.09 6.42 17.63
CA GLU A 48 9.34 5.88 18.19
C GLU A 48 9.97 4.82 17.28
N HIS A 49 9.15 3.95 16.66
CA HIS A 49 9.66 2.96 15.71
C HIS A 49 10.18 3.60 14.42
N ALA A 50 9.50 4.63 13.92
CA ALA A 50 9.94 5.33 12.72
C ALA A 50 11.29 6.04 12.94
N GLU A 51 11.46 6.69 14.09
CA GLU A 51 12.71 7.34 14.50
C GLU A 51 13.86 6.31 14.62
N LYS A 52 13.61 5.16 15.26
CA LYS A 52 14.63 4.11 15.47
C LYS A 52 15.20 3.51 14.17
N TYR A 53 14.47 3.58 13.07
CA TYR A 53 14.89 3.06 11.77
C TYR A 53 15.09 4.16 10.73
N ASP A 54 15.12 5.44 11.14
CA ASP A 54 15.35 6.55 10.23
C ASP A 54 16.82 6.53 9.74
N PRO A 55 17.08 6.19 8.45
CA PRO A 55 18.43 6.13 7.92
C PRO A 55 19.08 7.51 7.75
N TYR A 56 18.32 8.59 7.96
CA TYR A 56 18.81 9.97 7.89
C TYR A 56 19.30 10.51 9.25
N GLU A 57 18.95 9.89 10.37
CA GLU A 57 19.38 10.34 11.70
C GLU A 57 20.81 9.90 12.05
N ASP A 58 21.21 8.68 11.70
CA ASP A 58 22.50 8.05 12.07
C ASP A 58 23.74 8.62 11.32
N GLY A 59 23.57 9.65 10.47
CA GLY A 59 24.58 10.07 9.50
C GLY A 59 25.15 11.49 9.63
N PHE A 60 24.64 12.34 10.54
CA PHE A 60 24.92 13.79 10.49
C PHE A 60 25.23 14.47 11.85
N GLY A 61 25.65 13.70 12.87
CA GLY A 61 25.81 14.22 14.24
C GLY A 61 27.20 14.71 14.68
N GLU A 62 28.29 14.44 13.97
CA GLU A 62 29.63 14.54 14.61
C GLU A 62 30.76 15.02 13.67
N ASP A 63 30.62 16.19 13.03
CA ASP A 63 31.77 16.91 12.42
C ASP A 63 31.55 18.44 12.38
N SER A 64 31.23 19.05 13.51
CA SER A 64 31.17 20.52 13.61
C SER A 64 31.64 21.08 14.95
N SER A 65 32.64 20.46 15.57
CA SER A 65 33.36 21.09 16.68
C SER A 65 34.79 20.57 16.84
N HIS A 66 35.72 21.07 16.04
CA HIS A 66 37.10 21.21 16.50
C HIS A 66 37.66 22.57 16.05
N SER A 67 38.04 23.35 17.06
CA SER A 67 38.61 24.70 16.99
C SER A 67 40.00 24.73 16.37
#